data_AF-A0A814BZD9-F1
#
_entry.id   AF-A0A814BZD9-F1
#
_cell.length_a   1.000
_cell.length_b   1.000
_cell.length_c   1.000
_cell.angle_alpha   90.00
_cell.angle_beta   90.00
_cell.angle_gamma   90.00
#
_symmetry.space_group_name_H-M   'P 1'
#
loop_
_entity.id
_entity.type
_entity.pdbx_description
1 polymer ?
#
loop_
_entity_poly.entity_id
_entity_poly.type
_entity_poly.pdbx_seq_one_letter_code
_entity_poly.pdbx_strand_id
1 'polypeptide(L)'
;MTNNKTLCFQCNKDKITYPCEGCSKYFCLTDLTEHRQILNEELSYVINDYDQFKEKINEQKQNPQNHLLIKQINLWEIKSIEKIQQKAQEYRELLIKSSQTCINDIEMKLNDLREKITQFQKEDEFHEINLDYLRTQLIEIAKEFNNPSNMSIQQNSRSLINDISIISSKKPNFNNWKQNAITVAGGNGYGEKLNQLYAPERIFIDKKKNIFIADYANHRIVEWKHNAKEGQIIAGGNGEGNRMDQLDRPADVIVNQQNHSIIIADQGNKRVIQWMNQKQQILIDNIDCYGLAMDKHRFLYVSDLAKNAVKRWKMGEYNNEGIIVAGGSGEGDEFNQLNCPSFIFVDEDQSVYVSDHENHRVMKWEKDAKEGIVVAGGNGKGGNLNQLSSPQGVIVDHLGQIYVADSGNHRVMRWCEEIEEGEVVVGGNGHGSQSNQLFGPHDLSFDDEGNLYVADYSNHRIQKFEIIL
;
A
#
# COMPACT_ATOMS: atom_id res chain seq x y z
N MET A 1 42.14 43.00 -59.10
CA MET A 1 41.57 41.64 -58.96
C MET A 1 41.18 41.18 -60.36
N THR A 2 41.80 40.10 -60.84
CA THR A 2 41.59 39.54 -62.17
C THR A 2 40.14 39.09 -62.36
N ASN A 3 39.46 39.61 -63.39
CA ASN A 3 38.08 39.26 -63.74
C ASN A 3 37.99 37.80 -64.24
N ASN A 4 37.96 36.83 -63.33
CA ASN A 4 37.61 35.45 -63.65
C ASN A 4 36.09 35.33 -63.73
N LYS A 5 35.57 35.00 -64.92
CA LYS A 5 34.20 34.54 -65.08
C LYS A 5 34.09 33.12 -64.54
N THR A 6 33.18 32.92 -63.59
CA THR A 6 32.84 31.58 -63.08
C THR A 6 31.33 31.47 -62.92
N LEU A 7 30.83 30.25 -62.73
CA LEU A 7 29.40 30.03 -62.52
C LEU A 7 28.94 30.64 -61.19
N CYS A 8 27.86 31.43 -61.24
CA CYS A 8 27.18 31.86 -60.03
C CYS A 8 26.49 30.67 -59.34
N PHE A 9 26.68 30.51 -58.04
CA PHE A 9 26.07 29.44 -57.24
C PHE A 9 24.53 29.44 -57.29
N GLN A 10 23.88 30.61 -57.33
CA GLN A 10 22.43 30.73 -57.23
C GLN A 10 21.72 30.64 -58.60
N CYS A 11 22.16 31.45 -59.57
CA CYS A 11 21.50 31.49 -60.89
C CYS A 11 22.13 30.58 -61.94
N ASN A 12 23.23 29.87 -61.63
CA ASN A 12 23.95 28.94 -62.51
C ASN A 12 24.42 29.55 -63.85
N LYS A 13 24.55 30.88 -63.94
CA LYS A 13 25.00 31.60 -65.14
C LYS A 13 26.49 31.95 -65.03
N ASP A 14 27.19 31.87 -66.15
CA ASP A 14 28.60 32.23 -66.26
C ASP A 14 28.76 33.76 -66.32
N LYS A 15 29.23 34.36 -65.21
CA LYS A 15 29.27 35.81 -64.99
C LYS A 15 30.51 36.19 -64.18
N ILE A 16 30.75 37.49 -64.01
CA ILE A 16 31.70 37.97 -62.98
C ILE A 16 31.08 37.65 -61.62
N THR A 17 31.79 36.88 -60.81
CA THR A 17 31.35 36.45 -59.48
C THR A 17 32.29 36.96 -58.39
N TYR A 18 31.75 37.03 -57.18
CA TYR A 18 32.42 37.50 -55.99
C TYR A 18 32.27 36.44 -54.89
N PRO A 19 33.35 36.15 -54.13
CA PRO A 19 33.29 35.17 -53.05
C PRO A 19 32.50 35.68 -51.85
N CYS A 20 31.73 34.80 -51.22
CA CYS A 20 31.22 34.98 -49.86
C CYS A 20 32.15 34.25 -48.88
N GLU A 21 32.78 35.00 -47.97
CA GLU A 21 33.75 34.45 -47.01
C GLU A 21 33.11 33.42 -46.05
N GLY A 22 31.83 33.59 -45.73
CA GLY A 22 31.11 32.73 -44.78
C GLY A 22 30.78 31.34 -45.34
N CYS A 23 30.32 31.23 -46.59
CA CYS A 23 29.90 29.96 -47.18
C CYS A 23 30.86 29.42 -48.25
N SER A 24 31.98 30.12 -48.50
CA SER A 24 33.01 29.77 -49.50
C SER A 24 32.47 29.59 -50.93
N LYS A 25 31.33 30.20 -51.26
CA LYS A 25 30.67 30.14 -52.58
C LYS A 25 30.84 31.45 -53.33
N TYR A 26 30.69 31.39 -54.66
CA TYR A 26 30.83 32.54 -55.56
C TYR A 26 29.46 32.94 -56.13
N PHE A 27 29.12 34.22 -56.03
CA PHE A 27 27.83 34.77 -56.47
C PHE A 27 28.03 35.91 -57.45
N CYS A 28 27.11 36.10 -58.40
CA CYS A 28 27.07 37.36 -59.15
C CYS A 28 26.61 38.50 -58.22
N LEU A 29 26.88 39.75 -58.58
CA LEU A 29 26.63 40.90 -57.69
C LEU A 29 25.20 40.97 -57.15
N THR A 30 24.20 40.70 -58.00
CA THR A 30 22.78 40.70 -57.63
C THR A 30 22.48 39.61 -56.60
N ASP A 31 22.84 38.36 -56.91
CA ASP A 31 22.57 37.20 -56.04
C ASP A 31 23.39 37.28 -54.74
N LEU A 32 24.57 37.91 -54.74
CA LEU A 32 25.33 38.16 -53.51
C LEU A 32 24.61 39.15 -52.59
N THR A 33 23.95 40.15 -53.18
CA THR A 33 23.18 41.16 -52.44
C THR A 33 21.94 40.52 -51.82
N GLU A 34 21.23 39.67 -52.58
CA GLU A 34 20.09 38.89 -52.10
C GLU A 34 20.50 37.90 -51.00
N HIS A 35 21.61 37.18 -51.19
CA HIS A 35 22.17 36.29 -50.16
C HIS A 35 22.49 37.03 -48.86
N ARG A 36 23.04 38.25 -48.92
CA ARG A 36 23.28 39.10 -47.74
C ARG A 36 21.99 39.63 -47.11
N GLN A 37 20.96 39.88 -47.91
CA GLN A 37 19.66 40.31 -47.41
C GLN A 37 18.98 39.21 -46.60
N ILE A 38 19.02 37.97 -47.07
CA ILE A 38 18.53 36.79 -46.33
C ILE A 38 19.27 36.64 -44.99
N LEU A 39 20.60 36.78 -44.99
CA LEU A 39 21.38 36.72 -43.75
C LEU A 39 21.04 37.85 -42.76
N ASN A 40 20.69 39.05 -43.27
CA ASN A 40 20.23 40.15 -42.42
C ASN A 40 18.84 39.89 -41.83
N GLU A 41 17.95 39.22 -42.57
CA GLU A 41 16.65 38.78 -42.07
C GLU A 41 16.82 37.71 -40.98
N GLU A 42 17.68 36.70 -41.20
CA GLU A 42 18.04 35.70 -40.19
C GLU A 42 18.64 36.33 -38.93
N LEU A 43 19.55 37.31 -39.09
CA LEU A 43 20.10 38.06 -37.96
C LEU A 43 19.01 38.82 -37.19
N SER A 44 18.00 39.34 -37.88
CA SER A 44 16.88 40.04 -37.24
C SER A 44 16.03 39.09 -36.38
N TYR A 45 15.83 37.84 -36.82
CA TYR A 45 15.19 36.80 -36.02
C TYR A 45 16.00 36.45 -34.77
N VAL A 46 17.33 36.28 -34.92
CA VAL A 46 18.21 35.99 -33.78
C VAL A 46 18.23 37.14 -32.76
N ILE A 47 18.21 38.39 -33.23
CA ILE A 47 18.12 39.58 -32.35
C ILE A 47 16.78 39.58 -31.60
N ASN A 48 15.67 39.29 -32.27
CA ASN A 48 14.36 39.20 -31.63
C ASN A 48 14.31 38.08 -30.56
N ASP A 49 14.85 36.90 -30.85
CA ASP A 49 14.91 35.79 -29.88
C ASP A 49 15.79 36.16 -28.68
N TYR A 50 16.90 36.85 -28.91
CA TYR A 50 17.77 37.37 -27.85
C TYR A 50 17.02 38.36 -26.96
N ASP A 51 16.28 39.31 -27.54
CA ASP A 51 15.53 40.31 -26.78
C ASP A 51 14.41 39.66 -25.96
N GLN A 52 13.66 38.70 -26.53
CA GLN A 52 12.65 37.93 -25.80
C GLN A 52 13.26 37.12 -24.65
N PHE A 53 14.42 36.51 -24.85
CA PHE A 53 15.10 35.76 -23.80
C PHE A 53 15.60 36.69 -22.68
N LYS A 54 16.13 37.86 -23.05
CA LYS A 54 16.57 38.89 -22.10
C LYS A 54 15.40 39.47 -21.30
N GLU A 55 14.24 39.64 -21.92
CA GLU A 55 13.00 40.05 -21.26
C GLU A 55 12.56 39.01 -20.22
N LYS A 56 12.52 37.72 -20.58
CA LYS A 56 12.25 36.62 -19.62
C LYS A 56 13.22 36.59 -18.45
N ILE A 57 14.51 36.83 -18.69
CA ILE A 57 15.51 36.95 -17.60
C ILE A 57 15.19 38.14 -16.70
N ASN A 58 14.81 39.28 -17.27
CA ASN A 58 14.46 40.47 -16.49
C ASN A 58 13.17 40.27 -15.69
N GLU A 59 12.14 39.66 -16.26
CA GLU A 59 10.91 39.28 -15.56
C GLU A 59 11.21 38.34 -14.38
N GLN A 60 12.08 37.35 -14.59
CA GLN A 60 12.49 36.42 -13.53
C GLN A 60 13.34 37.10 -12.46
N LYS A 61 14.17 38.10 -12.81
CA LYS A 61 14.89 38.94 -11.84
C LYS A 61 13.95 39.83 -11.03
N GLN A 62 12.92 40.39 -11.66
CA GLN A 62 11.95 41.26 -11.01
C GLN A 62 10.97 40.47 -10.14
N ASN A 63 10.63 39.24 -10.53
CA ASN A 63 9.76 38.36 -9.79
C ASN A 63 10.34 36.94 -9.68
N PRO A 64 11.29 36.71 -8.75
CA PRO A 64 11.92 35.41 -8.56
C PRO A 64 10.93 34.26 -8.30
N GLN A 65 9.76 34.57 -7.74
CA GLN A 65 8.68 33.61 -7.47
C GLN A 65 8.09 32.99 -8.75
N ASN A 66 8.32 33.59 -9.93
CA ASN A 66 7.88 33.03 -11.20
C ASN A 66 8.78 31.90 -11.74
N HIS A 67 9.90 31.60 -11.07
CA HIS A 67 10.77 30.48 -11.43
C HIS A 67 9.98 29.16 -11.43
N LEU A 68 10.15 28.34 -12.47
CA LEU A 68 9.43 27.06 -12.64
C LEU A 68 9.54 26.15 -11.41
N LEU A 69 10.75 25.94 -10.89
CA LEU A 69 10.98 25.19 -9.64
C LEU A 69 10.30 25.80 -8.41
N ILE A 70 10.23 27.13 -8.28
CA ILE A 70 9.53 27.78 -7.16
C ILE A 70 8.02 27.58 -7.28
N LYS A 71 7.46 27.71 -8.50
CA LYS A 71 6.05 27.35 -8.75
C LYS A 71 5.76 25.89 -8.39
N GLN A 72 6.69 24.99 -8.65
CA GLN A 72 6.58 23.59 -8.29
C GLN A 72 6.62 23.37 -6.76
N ILE A 73 7.53 24.05 -6.05
CA ILE A 73 7.55 24.05 -4.57
C ILE A 73 6.23 24.58 -4.02
N ASN A 74 5.72 25.70 -4.52
CA ASN A 74 4.46 26.28 -4.07
C ASN A 74 3.28 25.32 -4.31
N LEU A 75 3.27 24.59 -5.44
CA LEU A 75 2.26 23.56 -5.70
C LEU A 75 2.36 22.38 -4.72
N TRP A 76 3.56 21.96 -4.36
CA TRP A 76 3.77 20.93 -3.34
C TRP A 76 3.33 21.41 -1.96
N GLU A 77 3.66 22.65 -1.59
CA GLU A 77 3.23 23.28 -0.34
C GLU A 77 1.71 23.33 -0.23
N ILE A 78 1.01 23.80 -1.27
CA ILE A 78 -0.46 23.82 -1.32
C ILE A 78 -1.03 22.42 -1.11
N LYS A 79 -0.54 21.42 -1.86
CA LYS A 79 -1.03 20.04 -1.74
C LYS A 79 -0.79 19.45 -0.35
N SER A 80 0.36 19.75 0.26
CA SER A 80 0.66 19.29 1.61
C SER A 80 -0.28 19.94 2.62
N ILE A 81 -0.51 21.26 2.53
CA ILE A 81 -1.44 21.98 3.41
C ILE A 81 -2.86 21.42 3.26
N GLU A 82 -3.33 21.17 2.03
CA GLU A 82 -4.65 20.56 1.77
C GLU A 82 -4.78 19.19 2.45
N LYS A 83 -3.77 18.32 2.32
CA LYS A 83 -3.74 17.01 3.00
C LYS A 83 -3.80 17.16 4.52
N ILE A 84 -3.05 18.10 5.09
CA ILE A 84 -3.05 18.37 6.54
C ILE A 84 -4.42 18.87 6.99
N GLN A 85 -5.03 19.78 6.24
CA GLN A 85 -6.37 20.31 6.55
C GLN A 85 -7.43 19.22 6.48
N GLN A 86 -7.35 18.33 5.49
CA GLN A 86 -8.25 17.19 5.34
C GLN A 86 -8.12 16.24 6.54
N LYS A 87 -6.90 15.83 6.88
CA LYS A 87 -6.65 14.93 8.03
C LYS A 87 -7.12 15.55 9.35
N ALA A 88 -6.88 16.86 9.54
CA ALA A 88 -7.40 17.59 10.69
C ALA A 88 -8.94 17.65 10.74
N GLN A 89 -9.61 17.73 9.58
CA GLN A 89 -11.07 17.70 9.50
C GLN A 89 -11.61 16.31 9.84
N GLU A 90 -10.99 15.25 9.34
CA GLU A 90 -11.33 13.87 9.67
C GLU A 90 -11.23 13.61 11.19
N TYR A 91 -10.17 14.13 11.85
CA TYR A 91 -10.06 14.06 13.31
C TYR A 91 -11.15 14.81 14.06
N ARG A 92 -11.59 15.98 13.56
CA ARG A 92 -12.73 16.70 14.16
C ARG A 92 -14.02 15.90 14.02
N GLU A 93 -14.25 15.28 12.87
CA GLU A 93 -15.45 14.45 12.64
C GLU A 93 -15.45 13.21 13.52
N LEU A 94 -14.29 12.58 13.71
CA LEU A 94 -14.14 11.43 14.60
C LEU A 94 -14.37 11.81 16.07
N LEU A 95 -13.90 12.99 16.51
CA LEU A 95 -14.22 13.55 17.83
C LEU A 95 -15.73 13.75 18.00
N ILE A 96 -16.38 14.38 17.03
CA ILE A 96 -17.82 14.64 17.08
C ILE A 96 -18.58 13.30 17.18
N LYS A 97 -18.23 12.32 16.34
CA LYS A 97 -18.86 10.99 16.36
C LYS A 97 -18.65 10.28 17.70
N SER A 98 -17.43 10.25 18.22
CA SER A 98 -17.09 9.64 19.50
C SER A 98 -17.79 10.33 20.68
N SER A 99 -17.87 11.66 20.65
CA SER A 99 -18.60 12.44 21.65
C SER A 99 -20.11 12.14 21.62
N GLN A 100 -20.69 11.97 20.43
CA GLN A 100 -22.10 11.63 20.28
C GLN A 100 -22.39 10.23 20.82
N THR A 101 -21.52 9.25 20.59
CA THR A 101 -21.64 7.90 21.19
C THR A 101 -21.61 7.98 22.72
N CYS A 102 -20.69 8.76 23.29
CA CYS A 102 -20.62 8.95 24.74
C CYS A 102 -21.90 9.61 25.30
N ILE A 103 -22.48 10.56 24.57
CA ILE A 103 -23.75 11.20 24.94
C ILE A 103 -24.89 10.18 24.91
N ASN A 104 -24.98 9.37 23.85
CA ASN A 104 -26.00 8.34 23.72
C ASN A 104 -25.91 7.30 24.86
N ASP A 105 -24.70 6.88 25.24
CA ASP A 105 -24.47 5.96 26.37
C ASP A 105 -24.96 6.57 27.70
N ILE A 106 -24.69 7.86 27.91
CA ILE A 106 -25.17 8.60 29.09
C ILE A 106 -26.70 8.68 29.08
N GLU A 107 -27.32 8.95 27.93
CA GLU A 107 -28.77 8.97 27.78
C GLU A 107 -29.39 7.60 28.08
N MET A 108 -28.80 6.49 27.62
CA MET A 108 -29.26 5.15 27.97
C MET A 108 -29.17 4.87 29.47
N LYS A 109 -28.05 5.24 30.12
CA LYS A 109 -27.88 5.09 31.58
C LYS A 109 -28.91 5.92 32.36
N LEU A 110 -29.21 7.13 31.90
CA LEU A 110 -30.26 7.96 32.50
C LEU A 110 -31.65 7.36 32.32
N ASN A 111 -31.93 6.73 31.17
CA ASN A 111 -33.20 6.03 30.93
C ASN A 111 -33.34 4.78 31.82
N ASP A 112 -32.30 3.95 31.97
CA ASP A 112 -32.29 2.82 32.90
C ASP A 112 -32.53 3.27 34.35
N LEU A 113 -31.86 4.36 34.76
CA LEU A 113 -32.07 4.94 36.09
C LEU A 113 -33.52 5.41 36.28
N ARG A 114 -34.13 6.00 35.24
CA ARG A 114 -35.54 6.43 35.26
C ARG A 114 -36.51 5.25 35.37
N GLU A 115 -36.24 4.14 34.69
CA GLU A 115 -37.03 2.92 34.81
C GLU A 115 -36.97 2.35 36.23
N LYS A 116 -35.77 2.29 36.82
CA LYS A 116 -35.56 1.89 38.22
C LYS A 116 -36.27 2.80 39.21
N ILE A 117 -36.21 4.11 39.02
CA ILE A 117 -36.98 5.07 39.84
C ILE A 117 -38.47 4.76 39.76
N THR A 118 -38.98 4.51 38.55
CA THR A 118 -40.40 4.20 38.33
C THR A 118 -40.80 2.87 38.95
N GLN A 119 -39.90 1.88 38.95
CA GLN A 119 -40.11 0.58 39.58
C GLN A 119 -40.20 0.71 41.10
N PHE A 120 -39.21 1.34 41.75
CA PHE A 120 -39.25 1.58 43.19
C PHE A 120 -40.48 2.39 43.61
N GLN A 121 -40.94 3.31 42.75
CA GLN A 121 -42.19 4.03 42.99
C GLN A 121 -43.45 3.16 42.96
N LYS A 122 -43.47 2.12 42.12
CA LYS A 122 -44.62 1.19 42.02
C LYS A 122 -44.62 0.15 43.14
N GLU A 123 -43.43 -0.27 43.58
CA GLU A 123 -43.24 -1.31 44.60
C GLU A 123 -43.24 -0.75 46.04
N ASP A 124 -43.37 0.58 46.20
CA ASP A 124 -43.36 1.30 47.48
C ASP A 124 -42.06 1.09 48.29
N GLU A 125 -40.96 0.76 47.60
CA GLU A 125 -39.65 0.45 48.19
C GLU A 125 -38.79 1.69 48.45
N PHE A 126 -39.34 2.69 49.14
CA PHE A 126 -38.69 3.98 49.39
C PHE A 126 -37.82 3.99 50.65
N HIS A 127 -36.84 3.08 50.73
CA HIS A 127 -35.93 2.99 51.86
C HIS A 127 -34.59 3.65 51.54
N GLU A 128 -33.86 4.06 52.59
CA GLU A 128 -32.60 4.82 52.48
C GLU A 128 -31.57 4.16 51.55
N ILE A 129 -31.53 2.82 51.53
CA ILE A 129 -30.63 2.02 50.68
C ILE A 129 -30.90 2.27 49.18
N ASN A 130 -32.17 2.26 48.75
CA ASN A 130 -32.54 2.46 47.36
C ASN A 130 -32.33 3.92 46.93
N LEU A 131 -32.58 4.87 47.83
CA LEU A 131 -32.31 6.28 47.57
C LEU A 131 -30.81 6.58 47.46
N ASP A 132 -29.97 5.96 48.30
CA ASP A 132 -28.52 6.12 48.26
C ASP A 132 -27.90 5.46 47.01
N TYR A 133 -28.44 4.30 46.61
CA TYR A 133 -28.10 3.65 45.34
C TYR A 133 -28.39 4.56 44.14
N LEU A 134 -29.60 5.12 44.03
CA LEU A 134 -29.98 6.01 42.93
C LEU A 134 -29.12 7.29 42.89
N ARG A 135 -28.84 7.89 44.07
CA ARG A 135 -27.95 9.05 44.18
C ARG A 135 -26.52 8.73 43.74
N THR A 136 -26.01 7.56 44.13
CA THR A 136 -24.67 7.11 43.75
C THR A 136 -24.55 6.94 42.24
N GLN A 137 -25.52 6.26 41.62
CA GLN A 137 -25.58 6.08 40.16
C GLN A 137 -25.65 7.43 39.42
N LEU A 138 -26.45 8.39 39.91
CA LEU A 138 -26.54 9.72 39.30
C LEU A 138 -25.23 10.51 39.43
N ILE A 139 -24.52 10.40 40.57
CA ILE A 139 -23.21 11.02 40.77
C ILE A 139 -22.15 10.40 39.84
N GLU A 140 -22.21 9.08 39.61
CA GLU A 140 -21.31 8.39 38.67
C GLU A 140 -21.55 8.84 37.23
N ILE A 141 -22.81 8.90 36.78
CA ILE A 141 -23.18 9.43 35.44
C ILE A 141 -22.73 10.89 35.29
N ALA A 142 -22.93 11.73 36.31
CA ALA A 142 -22.50 13.13 36.27
C ALA A 142 -20.97 13.29 36.24
N LYS A 143 -20.23 12.39 36.88
CA LYS A 143 -18.76 12.37 36.79
C LYS A 143 -18.28 11.96 35.40
N GLU A 144 -18.92 10.98 34.77
CA GLU A 144 -18.61 10.56 33.39
C GLU A 144 -18.91 11.68 32.37
N PHE A 145 -20.00 12.43 32.56
CA PHE A 145 -20.36 13.56 31.71
C PHE A 145 -19.36 14.73 31.82
N ASN A 146 -18.95 15.08 33.05
CA ASN A 146 -18.07 16.23 33.31
C ASN A 146 -16.58 15.94 33.09
N ASN A 147 -16.17 14.67 33.20
CA ASN A 147 -14.81 14.22 32.92
C ASN A 147 -14.86 12.96 32.05
N PRO A 148 -15.10 13.11 30.73
CA PRO A 148 -15.08 11.99 29.79
C PRO A 148 -13.69 11.35 29.85
N SER A 149 -13.59 10.14 30.41
CA SER A 149 -12.30 9.47 30.69
C SER A 149 -11.62 8.91 29.42
N ASN A 150 -12.02 9.40 28.25
CA ASN A 150 -11.81 8.78 26.95
C ASN A 150 -11.10 9.69 25.94
N MET A 151 -10.75 10.95 26.26
CA MET A 151 -10.07 11.85 25.31
C MET A 151 -9.14 12.84 26.02
N SER A 152 -7.87 12.88 25.61
CA SER A 152 -6.92 13.95 25.93
C SER A 152 -6.29 14.46 24.62
N ILE A 153 -5.98 15.75 24.57
CA ILE A 153 -5.26 16.36 23.45
C ILE A 153 -3.77 16.39 23.81
N GLN A 154 -2.94 15.78 22.97
CA GLN A 154 -1.48 15.97 23.02
C GLN A 154 -1.00 16.76 21.81
N GLN A 155 -0.03 17.64 22.07
CA GLN A 155 0.67 18.41 21.05
C GLN A 155 2.01 17.73 20.80
N ASN A 156 2.21 17.20 19.59
CA ASN A 156 3.46 16.56 19.19
C ASN A 156 4.25 17.49 18.27
N SER A 157 5.47 17.80 18.67
CA SER A 157 6.39 18.72 17.99
C SER A 157 7.49 17.97 17.23
N ARG A 158 7.12 17.02 16.37
CA ARG A 158 8.08 16.27 15.53
C ARG A 158 8.03 16.61 14.04
N SER A 159 7.14 17.50 13.60
CA SER A 159 7.15 18.12 12.26
C SER A 159 7.25 19.66 12.36
N LEU A 160 7.47 20.35 11.24
CA LEU A 160 7.38 21.83 11.15
C LEU A 160 5.97 22.36 11.48
N ILE A 161 5.02 21.47 11.78
CA ILE A 161 3.63 21.74 12.14
C ILE A 161 3.37 21.12 13.52
N ASN A 162 2.70 21.87 14.39
CA ASN A 162 2.22 21.33 15.65
C ASN A 162 1.06 20.38 15.35
N ASP A 163 1.28 19.08 15.50
CA ASP A 163 0.23 18.08 15.32
C ASP A 163 -0.56 17.92 16.63
N ILE A 164 -1.89 18.00 16.51
CA ILE A 164 -2.84 17.79 17.59
C ILE A 164 -3.33 16.35 17.48
N SER A 165 -2.88 15.47 18.38
CA SER A 165 -3.34 14.09 18.48
C SER A 165 -4.34 13.94 19.62
N ILE A 166 -5.39 13.15 19.42
CA ILE A 166 -6.33 12.78 20.47
C ILE A 166 -5.91 11.42 21.01
N ILE A 167 -5.55 11.35 22.27
CA ILE A 167 -5.22 10.09 22.94
C ILE A 167 -6.39 9.72 23.84
N SER A 168 -6.98 8.55 23.60
CA SER A 168 -7.89 7.95 24.56
C SER A 168 -7.08 7.36 25.71
N SER A 169 -7.33 7.81 26.95
CA SER A 169 -6.61 7.31 28.14
C SER A 169 -7.17 6.00 28.70
N LYS A 170 -8.24 5.45 28.10
CA LYS A 170 -8.39 4.00 28.05
C LYS A 170 -7.58 3.57 26.84
N LYS A 171 -6.54 2.72 27.00
CA LYS A 171 -6.10 1.87 25.88
C LYS A 171 -7.39 1.31 25.29
N PRO A 172 -7.82 1.75 24.11
CA PRO A 172 -9.08 1.27 23.61
C PRO A 172 -8.89 -0.23 23.47
N ASN A 173 -9.86 -1.00 23.94
CA ASN A 173 -9.91 -2.41 23.57
C ASN A 173 -10.24 -2.40 22.07
N PHE A 174 -9.20 -2.20 21.26
CA PHE A 174 -9.25 -2.17 19.81
C PHE A 174 -9.23 -3.58 19.23
N ASN A 175 -9.64 -4.58 20.01
CA ASN A 175 -10.08 -5.84 19.45
C ASN A 175 -11.36 -5.55 18.67
N ASN A 176 -11.19 -4.99 17.48
CA ASN A 176 -12.22 -4.85 16.48
C ASN A 176 -12.70 -6.22 16.04
N TRP A 177 -12.08 -7.33 16.46
CA TRP A 177 -12.49 -8.68 16.12
C TRP A 177 -12.72 -9.56 17.35
N LYS A 178 -13.72 -10.43 17.24
CA LYS A 178 -13.97 -11.47 18.23
C LYS A 178 -12.80 -12.44 18.25
N GLN A 179 -12.33 -12.79 19.45
CA GLN A 179 -11.15 -13.64 19.64
C GLN A 179 -11.46 -15.14 19.48
N ASN A 180 -12.64 -15.50 18.98
CA ASN A 180 -13.06 -16.88 18.71
C ASN A 180 -13.11 -17.12 17.19
N ALA A 181 -11.96 -17.24 16.55
CA ALA A 181 -11.94 -17.47 15.12
C ALA A 181 -12.64 -18.78 14.71
N ILE A 182 -13.16 -18.76 13.50
CA ILE A 182 -13.80 -19.88 12.83
C ILE A 182 -12.85 -20.36 11.72
N THR A 183 -12.55 -21.65 11.71
CA THR A 183 -11.82 -22.25 10.58
C THR A 183 -12.74 -22.32 9.37
N VAL A 184 -12.40 -21.60 8.30
CA VAL A 184 -13.21 -21.48 7.08
C VAL A 184 -12.68 -22.32 5.91
N ALA A 185 -11.41 -22.73 5.97
CA ALA A 185 -10.79 -23.66 5.02
C ALA A 185 -9.67 -24.46 5.71
N GLY A 186 -9.46 -25.70 5.28
CA GLY A 186 -8.49 -26.62 5.87
C GLY A 186 -8.86 -27.08 7.29
N GLY A 187 -7.86 -27.25 8.16
CA GLY A 187 -8.05 -27.64 9.57
C GLY A 187 -8.37 -29.12 9.81
N ASN A 188 -8.40 -29.95 8.76
CA ASN A 188 -8.62 -31.41 8.85
C ASN A 188 -7.30 -32.20 8.78
N GLY A 189 -6.23 -31.65 9.35
CA GLY A 189 -4.84 -32.11 9.17
C GLY A 189 -4.24 -31.69 7.83
N TYR A 190 -2.94 -31.94 7.66
CA TYR A 190 -2.26 -31.72 6.38
C TYR A 190 -2.48 -32.87 5.40
N GLY A 191 -2.47 -32.55 4.11
CA GLY A 191 -2.55 -33.55 3.03
C GLY A 191 -3.22 -33.02 1.77
N GLU A 192 -3.36 -33.90 0.79
CA GLU A 192 -3.83 -33.58 -0.57
C GLU A 192 -5.36 -33.70 -0.74
N LYS A 193 -6.11 -34.13 0.28
CA LYS A 193 -7.57 -34.20 0.17
C LYS A 193 -8.17 -32.80 -0.02
N LEU A 194 -9.36 -32.71 -0.61
CA LEU A 194 -10.00 -31.43 -0.92
C LEU A 194 -10.46 -30.67 0.33
N ASN A 195 -10.60 -31.34 1.47
CA ASN A 195 -10.87 -30.71 2.77
C ASN A 195 -9.59 -30.46 3.61
N GLN A 196 -8.41 -30.71 3.04
CA GLN A 196 -7.11 -30.52 3.67
C GLN A 196 -6.31 -29.46 2.92
N LEU A 197 -5.44 -28.78 3.65
CA LEU A 197 -4.42 -27.88 3.12
C LEU A 197 -3.07 -28.35 3.64
N TYR A 198 -1.98 -28.01 2.98
CA TYR A 198 -0.63 -28.22 3.48
C TYR A 198 0.18 -26.95 3.29
N ALA A 199 0.33 -26.25 4.42
CA ALA A 199 1.13 -25.02 4.52
C ALA A 199 0.56 -23.92 3.59
N PRO A 200 -0.70 -23.48 3.80
CA PRO A 200 -1.30 -22.44 2.96
C PRO A 200 -0.53 -21.13 3.15
N GLU A 201 0.06 -20.64 2.08
CA GLU A 201 1.01 -19.53 2.13
C GLU A 201 0.28 -18.18 2.09
N ARG A 202 -0.61 -18.03 1.11
CA ARG A 202 -1.34 -16.80 0.84
C ARG A 202 -2.77 -17.03 0.43
N ILE A 203 -3.58 -16.01 0.66
CA ILE A 203 -5.00 -15.99 0.36
C ILE A 203 -5.43 -14.74 -0.38
N PHE A 204 -6.31 -14.93 -1.34
CA PHE A 204 -7.07 -13.85 -1.95
C PHE A 204 -8.56 -14.09 -1.75
N ILE A 205 -9.30 -13.06 -1.35
CA ILE A 205 -10.74 -13.13 -1.12
C ILE A 205 -11.46 -12.28 -2.16
N ASP A 206 -12.40 -12.90 -2.88
CA ASP A 206 -13.24 -12.16 -3.83
C ASP A 206 -14.48 -11.54 -3.16
N LYS A 207 -15.20 -10.70 -3.92
CA LYS A 207 -16.46 -10.06 -3.45
C LYS A 207 -17.58 -11.05 -3.12
N LYS A 208 -17.46 -12.32 -3.51
CA LYS A 208 -18.41 -13.39 -3.18
C LYS A 208 -17.95 -14.19 -1.96
N LYS A 209 -16.85 -13.77 -1.31
CA LYS A 209 -16.20 -14.44 -0.17
C LYS A 209 -15.67 -15.84 -0.52
N ASN A 210 -15.34 -16.08 -1.78
CA ASN A 210 -14.55 -17.23 -2.15
C ASN A 210 -13.09 -16.96 -1.80
N ILE A 211 -12.43 -17.95 -1.22
CA ILE A 211 -11.05 -17.87 -0.78
C ILE A 211 -10.19 -18.63 -1.78
N PHE A 212 -9.28 -17.93 -2.44
CA PHE A 212 -8.29 -18.51 -3.33
C PHE A 212 -7.02 -18.71 -2.52
N ILE A 213 -6.55 -19.95 -2.41
CA ILE A 213 -5.50 -20.33 -1.47
C ILE A 213 -4.32 -20.90 -2.26
N ALA A 214 -3.13 -20.33 -2.04
CA ALA A 214 -1.88 -20.93 -2.46
C ALA A 214 -1.51 -22.07 -1.49
N ASP A 215 -1.88 -23.30 -1.87
CA ASP A 215 -1.65 -24.51 -1.07
C ASP A 215 -0.22 -25.02 -1.37
N TYR A 216 0.75 -24.32 -0.78
CA TYR A 216 2.16 -24.31 -1.15
C TYR A 216 2.78 -25.70 -1.25
N ALA A 217 2.69 -26.49 -0.18
CA ALA A 217 3.33 -27.81 -0.13
C ALA A 217 2.58 -28.88 -0.94
N ASN A 218 1.34 -28.61 -1.35
CA ASN A 218 0.59 -29.48 -2.25
C ASN A 218 0.69 -29.04 -3.73
N HIS A 219 1.51 -28.02 -4.04
CA HIS A 219 1.79 -27.55 -5.40
C HIS A 219 0.51 -27.24 -6.21
N ARG A 220 -0.46 -26.57 -5.57
CA ARG A 220 -1.77 -26.28 -6.17
C ARG A 220 -2.37 -24.98 -5.66
N ILE A 221 -3.33 -24.46 -6.41
CA ILE A 221 -4.24 -23.39 -5.98
C ILE A 221 -5.63 -23.97 -5.79
N VAL A 222 -6.22 -23.68 -4.63
CA VAL A 222 -7.55 -24.16 -4.24
C VAL A 222 -8.51 -22.97 -4.11
N GLU A 223 -9.67 -23.05 -4.75
CA GLU A 223 -10.81 -22.16 -4.49
C GLU A 223 -11.71 -22.80 -3.42
N TRP A 224 -11.90 -22.10 -2.31
CA TRP A 224 -12.83 -22.48 -1.26
C TRP A 224 -14.04 -21.55 -1.30
N LYS A 225 -15.18 -22.07 -1.75
CA LYS A 225 -16.42 -21.28 -1.84
C LYS A 225 -16.96 -20.96 -0.45
N HIS A 226 -17.68 -19.85 -0.34
CA HIS A 226 -18.30 -19.45 0.92
C HIS A 226 -19.15 -20.59 1.53
N ASN A 227 -18.86 -20.96 2.78
CA ASN A 227 -19.48 -22.07 3.53
C ASN A 227 -19.29 -23.48 2.95
N ALA A 228 -18.39 -23.67 1.98
CA ALA A 228 -18.03 -25.00 1.50
C ALA A 228 -17.25 -25.79 2.57
N LYS A 229 -17.39 -27.12 2.56
CA LYS A 229 -16.62 -28.02 3.45
C LYS A 229 -15.32 -28.53 2.83
N GLU A 230 -15.18 -28.36 1.52
CA GLU A 230 -14.04 -28.78 0.72
C GLU A 230 -13.79 -27.73 -0.35
N GLY A 231 -12.52 -27.58 -0.71
CA GLY A 231 -12.08 -26.72 -1.79
C GLY A 231 -12.13 -27.42 -3.14
N GLN A 232 -11.98 -26.63 -4.20
CA GLN A 232 -11.88 -27.08 -5.57
C GLN A 232 -10.50 -26.68 -6.11
N ILE A 233 -9.76 -27.62 -6.69
CA ILE A 233 -8.49 -27.31 -7.36
C ILE A 233 -8.80 -26.51 -8.63
N ILE A 234 -8.26 -25.30 -8.71
CA ILE A 234 -8.41 -24.41 -9.87
C ILE A 234 -7.11 -24.24 -10.65
N ALA A 235 -5.96 -24.47 -10.00
CA ALA A 235 -4.68 -24.58 -10.66
C ALA A 235 -3.71 -25.56 -10.00
N GLY A 236 -2.78 -26.09 -10.80
CA GLY A 236 -1.89 -27.17 -10.38
C GLY A 236 -2.64 -28.46 -10.04
N GLY A 237 -2.16 -29.18 -9.03
CA GLY A 237 -2.75 -30.45 -8.59
C GLY A 237 -2.42 -31.67 -9.47
N ASN A 238 -1.55 -31.49 -10.47
CA ASN A 238 -1.02 -32.55 -11.33
C ASN A 238 0.40 -32.99 -10.90
N GLY A 239 0.67 -32.93 -9.60
CA GLY A 239 1.98 -33.13 -8.99
C GLY A 239 2.93 -31.95 -9.18
N GLU A 240 4.01 -31.96 -8.41
CA GLU A 240 5.15 -31.05 -8.53
C GLU A 240 5.77 -31.13 -9.93
N GLY A 241 6.11 -29.97 -10.50
CA GLY A 241 6.88 -29.89 -11.75
C GLY A 241 6.71 -28.57 -12.48
N ASN A 242 7.33 -28.47 -13.66
CA ASN A 242 7.47 -27.21 -14.41
C ASN A 242 6.64 -27.13 -15.69
N ARG A 243 5.81 -28.15 -15.98
CA ARG A 243 4.89 -28.09 -17.13
C ARG A 243 3.89 -26.94 -16.98
N MET A 244 3.23 -26.56 -18.08
CA MET A 244 2.25 -25.46 -18.06
C MET A 244 1.04 -25.75 -17.15
N ASP A 245 0.73 -27.02 -16.93
CA ASP A 245 -0.37 -27.50 -16.09
C ASP A 245 0.06 -27.91 -14.67
N GLN A 246 1.35 -27.77 -14.34
CA GLN A 246 1.92 -28.04 -13.03
C GLN A 246 2.37 -26.75 -12.36
N LEU A 247 2.40 -26.78 -11.04
CA LEU A 247 3.02 -25.75 -10.21
C LEU A 247 4.10 -26.43 -9.36
N ASP A 248 5.03 -25.62 -8.86
CA ASP A 248 5.96 -26.02 -7.84
C ASP A 248 5.99 -24.94 -6.77
N ARG A 249 5.43 -25.26 -5.59
CA ARG A 249 5.42 -24.38 -4.42
C ARG A 249 4.89 -22.98 -4.76
N PRO A 250 3.63 -22.87 -5.22
CA PRO A 250 3.05 -21.57 -5.54
C PRO A 250 2.98 -20.73 -4.26
N ALA A 251 3.63 -19.58 -4.26
CA ALA A 251 3.75 -18.72 -3.08
C ALA A 251 2.60 -17.71 -2.96
N ASP A 252 2.01 -17.30 -4.08
CA ASP A 252 0.94 -16.30 -4.10
C ASP A 252 -0.06 -16.53 -5.24
N VAL A 253 -1.29 -16.05 -5.04
CA VAL A 253 -2.35 -16.03 -6.04
C VAL A 253 -3.16 -14.73 -5.92
N ILE A 254 -3.35 -14.05 -7.06
CA ILE A 254 -4.27 -12.92 -7.18
C ILE A 254 -5.26 -13.15 -8.31
N VAL A 255 -6.48 -12.64 -8.16
CA VAL A 255 -7.53 -12.76 -9.18
C VAL A 255 -7.65 -11.46 -9.97
N ASN A 256 -7.57 -11.56 -11.29
CA ASN A 256 -7.91 -10.46 -12.18
C ASN A 256 -9.43 -10.37 -12.33
N GLN A 257 -10.03 -9.36 -11.69
CA GLN A 257 -11.49 -9.18 -11.68
C GLN A 257 -12.11 -8.88 -13.05
N GLN A 258 -11.34 -8.41 -14.05
CA GLN A 258 -11.89 -8.05 -15.36
C GLN A 258 -12.21 -9.28 -16.22
N ASN A 259 -11.33 -10.27 -16.21
CA ASN A 259 -11.42 -11.44 -17.07
C ASN A 259 -11.50 -12.77 -16.30
N HIS A 260 -11.56 -12.70 -14.96
CA HIS A 260 -11.60 -13.84 -14.04
C HIS A 260 -10.41 -14.80 -14.18
N SER A 261 -9.29 -14.34 -14.75
CA SER A 261 -8.05 -15.12 -14.74
C SER A 261 -7.38 -15.02 -13.38
N ILE A 262 -6.66 -16.06 -12.98
CA ILE A 262 -5.79 -16.03 -11.80
C ILE A 262 -4.34 -15.86 -12.24
N ILE A 263 -3.57 -15.10 -11.47
CA ILE A 263 -2.13 -14.91 -11.64
C ILE A 263 -1.45 -15.51 -10.41
N ILE A 264 -0.45 -16.34 -10.65
CA ILE A 264 0.18 -17.18 -9.63
C ILE A 264 1.69 -16.92 -9.64
N ALA A 265 2.26 -16.71 -8.46
CA ALA A 265 3.71 -16.72 -8.26
C ALA A 265 4.13 -18.17 -8.03
N ASP A 266 4.64 -18.80 -9.09
CA ASP A 266 5.07 -20.19 -9.11
C ASP A 266 6.56 -20.26 -8.73
N GLN A 267 6.82 -20.13 -7.43
CA GLN A 267 8.15 -19.83 -6.86
C GLN A 267 9.18 -20.89 -7.23
N GLY A 268 8.86 -22.18 -7.06
CA GLY A 268 9.79 -23.28 -7.39
C GLY A 268 10.19 -23.30 -8.87
N ASN A 269 9.28 -22.86 -9.74
CA ASN A 269 9.51 -22.75 -11.18
C ASN A 269 10.06 -21.38 -11.62
N LYS A 270 10.28 -20.44 -10.70
CA LYS A 270 10.79 -19.09 -10.96
C LYS A 270 10.03 -18.33 -12.05
N ARG A 271 8.70 -18.39 -12.00
CA ARG A 271 7.83 -17.76 -12.99
C ARG A 271 6.55 -17.22 -12.38
N VAL A 272 6.02 -16.18 -13.02
CA VAL A 272 4.65 -15.73 -12.79
C VAL A 272 3.79 -16.22 -13.95
N ILE A 273 2.77 -17.02 -13.64
CA ILE A 273 1.92 -17.67 -14.64
C ILE A 273 0.47 -17.22 -14.49
N GLN A 274 -0.19 -16.97 -15.61
CA GLN A 274 -1.62 -16.65 -15.68
C GLN A 274 -2.40 -17.88 -16.14
N TRP A 275 -3.52 -18.16 -15.48
CA TRP A 275 -4.46 -19.21 -15.84
C TRP A 275 -5.82 -18.60 -16.18
N MET A 276 -6.34 -18.92 -17.37
CA MET A 276 -7.64 -18.46 -17.86
C MET A 276 -8.31 -19.55 -18.70
N ASN A 277 -9.44 -20.10 -18.23
CA ASN A 277 -10.25 -21.08 -18.98
C ASN A 277 -9.42 -22.22 -19.61
N GLN A 278 -8.60 -22.90 -18.80
CA GLN A 278 -7.68 -23.98 -19.20
C GLN A 278 -6.53 -23.58 -20.16
N LYS A 279 -6.37 -22.29 -20.45
CA LYS A 279 -5.17 -21.77 -21.11
C LYS A 279 -4.24 -21.18 -20.07
N GLN A 280 -2.97 -21.51 -20.20
CA GLN A 280 -1.90 -21.01 -19.35
C GLN A 280 -0.94 -20.17 -20.17
N GLN A 281 -0.50 -19.06 -19.60
CA GLN A 281 0.48 -18.17 -20.20
C GLN A 281 1.48 -17.77 -19.14
N ILE A 282 2.77 -17.96 -19.44
CA ILE A 282 3.83 -17.39 -18.61
C ILE A 282 3.82 -15.88 -18.86
N LEU A 283 3.64 -15.10 -17.79
CA LEU A 283 3.71 -13.65 -17.84
C LEU A 283 5.15 -13.20 -17.67
N ILE A 284 5.83 -13.71 -16.64
CA ILE A 284 7.21 -13.34 -16.30
C ILE A 284 7.97 -14.63 -16.05
N ASP A 285 9.15 -14.78 -16.64
CA ASP A 285 10.05 -15.90 -16.44
C ASP A 285 11.35 -15.46 -15.74
N ASN A 286 12.11 -16.44 -15.23
CA ASN A 286 13.40 -16.24 -14.58
C ASN A 286 13.36 -15.19 -13.44
N ILE A 287 12.31 -15.24 -12.63
CA ILE A 287 12.11 -14.38 -11.47
C ILE A 287 11.93 -15.24 -10.22
N ASP A 288 12.67 -14.95 -9.16
CA ASP A 288 12.50 -15.64 -7.87
C ASP A 288 11.31 -15.01 -7.14
N CYS A 289 10.11 -15.26 -7.68
CA CYS A 289 8.88 -14.61 -7.27
C CYS A 289 8.33 -15.16 -5.96
N TYR A 290 7.96 -14.27 -5.05
CA TYR A 290 7.26 -14.64 -3.81
C TYR A 290 5.89 -13.97 -3.73
N GLY A 291 5.84 -12.68 -3.41
CA GLY A 291 4.59 -11.92 -3.33
C GLY A 291 4.14 -11.29 -4.65
N LEU A 292 2.83 -11.14 -4.80
CA LEU A 292 2.15 -10.48 -5.91
C LEU A 292 1.21 -9.38 -5.40
N ALA A 293 1.13 -8.28 -6.15
CA ALA A 293 0.06 -7.30 -6.00
C ALA A 293 -0.32 -6.71 -7.36
N MET A 294 -1.56 -6.24 -7.49
CA MET A 294 -2.00 -5.56 -8.72
C MET A 294 -2.81 -4.31 -8.38
N ASP A 295 -2.43 -3.19 -8.99
CA ASP A 295 -3.12 -1.91 -8.77
C ASP A 295 -4.29 -1.67 -9.76
N LYS A 296 -5.10 -0.65 -9.46
CA LYS A 296 -6.22 -0.21 -10.31
C LYS A 296 -5.80 0.22 -11.73
N HIS A 297 -4.52 0.54 -11.93
CA HIS A 297 -3.96 0.92 -13.22
C HIS A 297 -3.44 -0.28 -14.01
N ARG A 298 -3.63 -1.52 -13.53
CA ARG A 298 -3.14 -2.76 -14.13
C ARG A 298 -1.62 -2.84 -14.21
N PHE A 299 -0.94 -2.37 -13.18
CA PHE A 299 0.44 -2.77 -12.96
C PHE A 299 0.48 -3.98 -12.04
N LEU A 300 1.27 -4.98 -12.45
CA LEU A 300 1.59 -6.16 -11.66
C LEU A 300 2.91 -5.91 -10.92
N TYR A 301 2.89 -6.05 -9.61
CA TYR A 301 4.03 -5.94 -8.72
C TYR A 301 4.41 -7.33 -8.27
N VAL A 302 5.69 -7.64 -8.31
CA VAL A 302 6.23 -8.96 -7.95
C VAL A 302 7.44 -8.76 -7.06
N SER A 303 7.50 -9.50 -5.96
CA SER A 303 8.69 -9.53 -5.12
C SER A 303 9.71 -10.48 -5.73
N ASP A 304 10.92 -10.00 -5.95
CA ASP A 304 12.04 -10.76 -6.53
C ASP A 304 13.08 -11.01 -5.43
N LEU A 305 13.04 -12.19 -4.82
CA LEU A 305 13.92 -12.56 -3.72
C LEU A 305 15.39 -12.58 -4.13
N ALA A 306 15.69 -12.97 -5.38
CA ALA A 306 17.05 -12.99 -5.90
C ALA A 306 17.64 -11.59 -6.10
N LYS A 307 16.79 -10.56 -6.18
CA LYS A 307 17.21 -9.15 -6.34
C LYS A 307 17.01 -8.32 -5.08
N ASN A 308 16.41 -8.88 -4.02
CA ASN A 308 16.00 -8.13 -2.83
C ASN A 308 15.25 -6.84 -3.22
N ALA A 309 14.26 -7.00 -4.09
CA ALA A 309 13.56 -5.87 -4.69
C ALA A 309 12.11 -6.22 -5.01
N VAL A 310 11.27 -5.19 -5.06
CA VAL A 310 9.95 -5.27 -5.69
C VAL A 310 10.04 -4.67 -7.08
N LYS A 311 9.58 -5.43 -8.07
CA LYS A 311 9.54 -5.00 -9.47
C LYS A 311 8.10 -4.87 -9.96
N ARG A 312 7.91 -4.01 -10.95
CA ARG A 312 6.60 -3.70 -11.53
C ARG A 312 6.62 -3.82 -13.05
N TRP A 313 5.55 -4.41 -13.60
CA TRP A 313 5.26 -4.51 -15.03
C TRP A 313 3.88 -3.95 -15.35
N LYS A 314 3.73 -3.35 -16.54
CA LYS A 314 2.40 -3.05 -17.08
C LYS A 314 1.79 -4.33 -17.63
N MET A 315 0.53 -4.63 -17.27
CA MET A 315 -0.16 -5.80 -17.81
C MET A 315 -0.20 -5.76 -19.35
N GLY A 316 0.36 -6.79 -19.99
CA GLY A 316 0.53 -6.92 -21.44
C GLY A 316 1.94 -6.59 -21.95
N GLU A 317 2.83 -6.04 -21.12
CA GLU A 317 4.18 -5.61 -21.49
C GLU A 317 5.25 -6.30 -20.63
N TYR A 318 5.39 -7.61 -20.78
CA TYR A 318 6.28 -8.42 -19.93
C TYR A 318 7.65 -8.76 -20.55
N ASN A 319 7.91 -8.30 -21.78
CA ASN A 319 9.19 -8.56 -22.46
C ASN A 319 10.35 -7.69 -21.95
N ASN A 320 10.15 -6.94 -20.86
CA ASN A 320 11.16 -6.10 -20.22
C ASN A 320 11.51 -6.65 -18.83
N GLU A 321 12.65 -6.23 -18.27
CA GLU A 321 13.15 -6.72 -16.98
C GLU A 321 12.34 -6.24 -15.75
N GLY A 322 11.26 -5.48 -15.98
CA GLY A 322 10.48 -4.81 -14.94
C GLY A 322 11.18 -3.55 -14.42
N ILE A 323 10.41 -2.70 -13.75
CA ILE A 323 10.92 -1.49 -13.10
C ILE A 323 11.02 -1.77 -11.61
N ILE A 324 12.20 -1.59 -11.01
CA ILE A 324 12.37 -1.66 -9.55
C ILE A 324 11.65 -0.46 -8.92
N VAL A 325 10.76 -0.74 -7.96
CA VAL A 325 9.97 0.27 -7.23
C VAL A 325 10.22 0.27 -5.73
N ALA A 326 10.87 -0.77 -5.18
CA ALA A 326 11.35 -0.82 -3.81
C ALA A 326 12.61 -1.70 -3.73
N GLY A 327 13.56 -1.34 -2.86
CA GLY A 327 14.83 -2.05 -2.70
C GLY A 327 15.74 -2.00 -3.93
N GLY A 328 16.42 -3.12 -4.22
CA GLY A 328 17.28 -3.26 -5.40
C GLY A 328 18.71 -2.71 -5.27
N SER A 329 19.08 -2.23 -4.07
CA SER A 329 20.45 -1.77 -3.76
C SER A 329 21.29 -2.83 -3.05
N GLY A 330 20.96 -4.10 -3.25
CA GLY A 330 21.55 -5.25 -2.57
C GLY A 330 20.79 -5.70 -1.33
N GLU A 331 21.25 -6.81 -0.75
CA GLU A 331 20.78 -7.29 0.56
C GLU A 331 21.33 -6.40 1.67
N GLY A 332 20.47 -5.97 2.59
CA GLY A 332 20.87 -5.18 3.76
C GLY A 332 19.68 -4.50 4.44
N ASP A 333 19.96 -3.68 5.44
CA ASP A 333 18.97 -3.01 6.30
C ASP A 333 18.95 -1.47 6.14
N GLU A 334 19.68 -0.93 5.17
CA GLU A 334 19.58 0.49 4.80
C GLU A 334 18.19 0.83 4.20
N PHE A 335 17.83 2.11 4.14
CA PHE A 335 16.49 2.54 3.68
C PHE A 335 16.22 2.31 2.19
N ASN A 336 17.24 2.02 1.38
CA ASN A 336 17.15 1.63 -0.03
C ASN A 336 17.40 0.12 -0.27
N GLN A 337 17.53 -0.67 0.80
CA GLN A 337 17.80 -2.10 0.77
C GLN A 337 16.64 -2.89 1.39
N LEU A 338 16.56 -4.16 0.99
CA LEU A 338 15.62 -5.15 1.52
C LEU A 338 16.38 -6.45 1.75
N ASN A 339 15.83 -7.34 2.57
CA ASN A 339 16.33 -8.69 2.78
C ASN A 339 15.16 -9.69 2.83
N CYS A 340 15.08 -10.54 1.80
CA CYS A 340 13.96 -11.46 1.57
C CYS A 340 12.59 -10.75 1.58
N PRO A 341 12.32 -9.80 0.66
CA PRO A 341 11.03 -9.13 0.62
C PRO A 341 9.91 -10.15 0.33
N SER A 342 9.07 -10.47 1.31
CA SER A 342 8.11 -11.56 1.16
C SER A 342 6.79 -11.05 0.59
N PHE A 343 6.11 -10.13 1.27
CA PHE A 343 4.79 -9.62 0.89
C PHE A 343 4.82 -8.21 0.33
N ILE A 344 3.84 -7.93 -0.56
CA ILE A 344 3.64 -6.63 -1.18
C ILE A 344 2.18 -6.22 -1.03
N PHE A 345 1.96 -5.04 -0.48
CA PHE A 345 0.69 -4.33 -0.60
C PHE A 345 0.91 -3.02 -1.37
N VAL A 346 -0.03 -2.66 -2.24
CA VAL A 346 0.04 -1.42 -3.03
C VAL A 346 -1.21 -0.61 -2.76
N ASP A 347 -1.03 0.62 -2.30
CA ASP A 347 -2.14 1.53 -2.02
C ASP A 347 -2.65 2.24 -3.29
N GLU A 348 -3.67 3.09 -3.12
CA GLU A 348 -4.27 3.84 -4.23
C GLU A 348 -3.35 4.89 -4.88
N ASP A 349 -2.34 5.35 -4.14
CA ASP A 349 -1.32 6.32 -4.57
C ASP A 349 -0.11 5.63 -5.21
N GLN A 350 -0.14 4.29 -5.34
CA GLN A 350 0.95 3.44 -5.81
C GLN A 350 2.16 3.43 -4.87
N SER A 351 1.96 3.72 -3.58
CA SER A 351 2.96 3.42 -2.57
C SER A 351 3.02 1.91 -2.35
N VAL A 352 4.22 1.39 -2.18
CA VAL A 352 4.49 -0.03 -2.03
C VAL A 352 4.90 -0.32 -0.60
N TYR A 353 4.12 -1.13 0.09
CA TYR A 353 4.41 -1.65 1.41
C TYR A 353 5.00 -3.04 1.26
N VAL A 354 6.15 -3.27 1.90
CA VAL A 354 6.92 -4.50 1.76
C VAL A 354 7.23 -5.06 3.13
N SER A 355 6.91 -6.33 3.34
CA SER A 355 7.41 -7.08 4.48
C SER A 355 8.86 -7.45 4.23
N ASP A 356 9.75 -6.79 4.96
CA ASP A 356 11.20 -6.97 4.88
C ASP A 356 11.59 -8.07 5.90
N HIS A 357 11.35 -9.31 5.49
CA HIS A 357 11.23 -10.48 6.37
C HIS A 357 12.42 -10.66 7.31
N GLU A 358 13.64 -10.71 6.75
CA GLU A 358 14.86 -10.97 7.53
C GLU A 358 15.32 -9.75 8.32
N ASN A 359 14.91 -8.54 7.92
CA ASN A 359 15.17 -7.32 8.69
C ASN A 359 14.10 -7.03 9.75
N HIS A 360 13.06 -7.87 9.85
CA HIS A 360 12.03 -7.80 10.87
C HIS A 360 11.33 -6.43 10.95
N ARG A 361 10.97 -5.92 9.78
CA ARG A 361 10.30 -4.62 9.62
C ARG A 361 9.35 -4.64 8.43
N VAL A 362 8.46 -3.66 8.40
CA VAL A 362 7.67 -3.33 7.23
C VAL A 362 8.11 -1.96 6.75
N MET A 363 8.37 -1.87 5.45
CA MET A 363 8.87 -0.67 4.80
C MET A 363 7.84 -0.16 3.78
N LYS A 364 7.66 1.15 3.69
CA LYS A 364 6.82 1.83 2.70
C LYS A 364 7.71 2.64 1.75
N TRP A 365 7.54 2.45 0.45
CA TRP A 365 8.07 3.34 -0.58
C TRP A 365 6.92 4.13 -1.18
N GLU A 366 7.00 5.46 -1.09
CA GLU A 366 6.13 6.30 -1.90
C GLU A 366 6.48 6.15 -3.38
N LYS A 367 5.52 6.46 -4.26
CA LYS A 367 5.72 6.36 -5.69
C LYS A 367 6.97 7.14 -6.13
N ASP A 368 7.84 6.46 -6.88
CA ASP A 368 9.10 6.97 -7.44
C ASP A 368 10.17 7.35 -6.37
N ALA A 369 9.94 7.04 -5.09
CA ALA A 369 10.91 7.26 -4.03
C ALA A 369 12.17 6.41 -4.22
N LYS A 370 13.33 6.93 -3.77
CA LYS A 370 14.62 6.22 -3.82
C LYS A 370 14.89 5.39 -2.57
N GLU A 371 14.30 5.80 -1.47
CA GLU A 371 14.41 5.19 -0.15
C GLU A 371 13.01 5.02 0.42
N GLY A 372 12.84 4.01 1.27
CA GLY A 372 11.62 3.73 1.97
C GLY A 372 11.67 4.27 3.40
N ILE A 373 10.52 4.23 4.05
CA ILE A 373 10.40 4.55 5.47
C ILE A 373 9.91 3.32 6.23
N VAL A 374 10.43 3.12 7.45
CA VAL A 374 9.94 2.06 8.34
C VAL A 374 8.56 2.48 8.84
N VAL A 375 7.57 1.61 8.65
CA VAL A 375 6.18 1.86 9.07
C VAL A 375 5.66 0.86 10.10
N ALA A 376 6.37 -0.24 10.32
CA ALA A 376 6.17 -1.14 11.45
C ALA A 376 7.46 -1.90 11.79
N GLY A 377 7.69 -2.19 13.08
CA GLY A 377 8.91 -2.88 13.54
C GLY A 377 10.17 -2.03 13.37
N GLY A 378 11.28 -2.66 12.95
CA GLY A 378 12.57 -1.97 12.74
C GLY A 378 13.42 -1.77 14.01
N ASN A 379 12.94 -2.22 15.17
CA ASN A 379 13.68 -2.18 16.45
C ASN A 379 14.38 -3.52 16.76
N GLY A 380 14.84 -4.20 15.72
CA GLY A 380 15.40 -5.56 15.78
C GLY A 380 14.35 -6.65 16.00
N LYS A 381 14.82 -7.91 15.94
CA LYS A 381 14.01 -9.10 16.20
C LYS A 381 13.51 -9.13 17.65
N GLY A 382 12.21 -9.32 17.87
CA GLY A 382 11.70 -9.58 19.20
C GLY A 382 10.18 -9.61 19.31
N GLY A 383 9.68 -9.87 20.52
CA GLY A 383 8.25 -9.98 20.83
C GLY A 383 7.63 -8.75 21.49
N ASN A 384 8.41 -7.68 21.72
CA ASN A 384 7.88 -6.43 22.26
C ASN A 384 6.91 -5.79 21.25
N LEU A 385 6.11 -4.83 21.71
CA LEU A 385 5.08 -4.20 20.87
C LEU A 385 5.68 -3.33 19.76
N ASN A 386 6.89 -2.79 19.93
CA ASN A 386 7.63 -2.07 18.89
C ASN A 386 8.54 -2.97 18.04
N GLN A 387 8.49 -4.29 18.22
CA GLN A 387 9.32 -5.26 17.53
C GLN A 387 8.46 -6.23 16.72
N LEU A 388 9.06 -6.74 15.65
CA LEU A 388 8.53 -7.83 14.85
C LEU A 388 9.55 -8.98 14.85
N SER A 389 9.10 -10.16 14.45
CA SER A 389 9.95 -11.31 14.18
C SER A 389 9.48 -11.97 12.89
N SER A 390 10.24 -11.77 11.82
CA SER A 390 10.00 -12.39 10.50
C SER A 390 8.57 -12.13 10.00
N PRO A 391 8.17 -10.86 9.79
CA PRO A 391 6.83 -10.54 9.30
C PRO A 391 6.64 -11.09 7.87
N GLN A 392 5.46 -11.65 7.62
CA GLN A 392 5.09 -12.18 6.30
C GLN A 392 4.04 -11.27 5.65
N GLY A 393 2.76 -11.38 6.00
CA GLY A 393 1.69 -10.59 5.39
C GLY A 393 1.66 -9.14 5.87
N VAL A 394 1.34 -8.20 4.97
CA VAL A 394 1.02 -6.81 5.32
C VAL A 394 -0.18 -6.32 4.51
N ILE A 395 -1.16 -5.73 5.17
CA ILE A 395 -2.28 -5.05 4.51
C ILE A 395 -2.51 -3.68 5.15
N VAL A 396 -2.96 -2.72 4.36
CA VAL A 396 -3.29 -1.38 4.85
C VAL A 396 -4.76 -1.11 4.58
N ASP A 397 -5.47 -0.66 5.61
CA ASP A 397 -6.88 -0.29 5.46
C ASP A 397 -7.05 1.11 4.86
N HIS A 398 -8.30 1.50 4.60
CA HIS A 398 -8.62 2.82 4.02
C HIS A 398 -8.36 4.00 4.99
N LEU A 399 -8.07 3.73 6.27
CA LEU A 399 -7.68 4.72 7.28
C LEU A 399 -6.15 4.82 7.41
N GLY A 400 -5.39 4.03 6.65
CA GLY A 400 -3.93 3.98 6.74
C GLY A 400 -3.41 3.12 7.91
N GLN A 401 -4.25 2.30 8.54
CA GLN A 401 -3.82 1.35 9.58
C GLN A 401 -3.15 0.15 8.91
N ILE A 402 -1.97 -0.20 9.41
CA ILE A 402 -1.10 -1.22 8.86
C ILE A 402 -1.23 -2.47 9.71
N TYR A 403 -1.70 -3.54 9.10
CA TYR A 403 -1.84 -4.84 9.75
C TYR A 403 -0.74 -5.76 9.26
N VAL A 404 -0.03 -6.38 10.19
CA VAL A 404 1.15 -7.18 9.92
C VAL A 404 0.97 -8.56 10.53
N ALA A 405 1.19 -9.60 9.72
CA ALA A 405 1.34 -10.96 10.19
C ALA A 405 2.75 -11.10 10.75
N ASP A 406 2.87 -10.96 12.07
CA ASP A 406 4.13 -11.09 12.81
C ASP A 406 4.42 -12.57 13.07
N SER A 407 4.83 -13.26 11.99
CA SER A 407 4.77 -14.72 11.87
C SER A 407 5.59 -15.43 12.93
N GLY A 408 6.81 -14.95 13.21
CA GLY A 408 7.70 -15.51 14.22
C GLY A 408 7.20 -15.33 15.65
N ASN A 409 6.32 -14.36 15.91
CA ASN A 409 5.67 -14.16 17.20
C ASN A 409 4.23 -14.71 17.26
N HIS A 410 3.76 -15.34 16.16
CA HIS A 410 2.47 -16.02 16.08
C HIS A 410 1.28 -15.11 16.43
N ARG A 411 1.32 -13.89 15.90
CA ARG A 411 0.32 -12.86 16.18
C ARG A 411 0.07 -12.00 14.95
N VAL A 412 -1.07 -11.32 14.94
CA VAL A 412 -1.34 -10.23 14.01
C VAL A 412 -1.29 -8.95 14.79
N MET A 413 -0.51 -8.01 14.28
CA MET A 413 -0.29 -6.73 14.91
C MET A 413 -0.83 -5.61 14.03
N ARG A 414 -1.28 -4.52 14.65
CA ARG A 414 -1.68 -3.29 13.97
C ARG A 414 -0.79 -2.13 14.37
N TRP A 415 -0.41 -1.32 13.40
CA TRP A 415 0.21 -0.01 13.57
C TRP A 415 -0.68 1.07 12.94
N CYS A 416 -0.64 2.25 13.52
CA CYS A 416 -1.13 3.47 12.88
C CYS A 416 0.08 4.39 12.67
N GLU A 417 0.02 5.30 11.68
CA GLU A 417 1.12 6.24 11.34
C GLU A 417 1.64 7.08 12.54
N GLU A 418 0.95 7.06 13.68
CA GLU A 418 1.23 7.86 14.88
C GLU A 418 1.78 7.06 16.07
N ILE A 419 1.89 5.72 15.98
CA ILE A 419 2.25 4.87 17.13
C ILE A 419 3.65 4.24 16.94
N GLU A 420 4.55 4.48 17.90
CA GLU A 420 5.90 3.87 17.93
C GLU A 420 5.86 2.36 18.24
N GLU A 421 4.77 1.88 18.84
CA GLU A 421 4.51 0.48 19.17
C GLU A 421 3.23 0.01 18.47
N GLY A 422 3.21 -1.24 18.01
CA GLY A 422 1.99 -1.83 17.50
C GLY A 422 1.12 -2.39 18.62
N GLU A 423 -0.02 -2.93 18.25
CA GLU A 423 -0.91 -3.63 19.16
C GLU A 423 -1.30 -5.00 18.62
N VAL A 424 -1.45 -5.96 19.51
CA VAL A 424 -1.92 -7.31 19.14
C VAL A 424 -3.41 -7.25 18.87
N VAL A 425 -3.81 -7.66 17.67
CA VAL A 425 -5.21 -7.67 17.22
C VAL A 425 -5.84 -9.06 17.40
N VAL A 426 -5.10 -10.10 17.00
CA VAL A 426 -5.45 -11.52 17.17
C VAL A 426 -4.17 -12.33 17.37
N GLY A 427 -4.25 -13.49 18.02
CA GLY A 427 -3.06 -14.27 18.38
C GLY A 427 -2.30 -13.68 19.57
N GLY A 428 -1.00 -13.96 19.66
CA GLY A 428 -0.11 -13.42 20.70
C GLY A 428 -0.26 -14.06 22.09
N ASN A 429 -1.12 -15.07 22.22
CA ASN A 429 -1.35 -15.88 23.41
C ASN A 429 -0.65 -17.26 23.34
N GLY A 430 0.51 -17.30 22.67
CA GLY A 430 1.28 -18.51 22.38
C GLY A 430 0.85 -19.23 21.10
N HIS A 431 1.74 -20.06 20.56
CA HIS A 431 1.42 -20.90 19.41
C HIS A 431 0.47 -22.03 19.81
N GLY A 432 -0.41 -22.43 18.90
CA GLY A 432 -1.33 -23.54 19.12
C GLY A 432 -2.47 -23.53 18.11
N SER A 433 -3.46 -24.40 18.33
CA SER A 433 -4.58 -24.64 17.40
C SER A 433 -5.93 -24.20 17.94
N GLN A 434 -5.99 -23.60 19.14
CA GLN A 434 -7.22 -23.00 19.68
C GLN A 434 -7.70 -21.84 18.80
N SER A 435 -8.93 -21.36 19.04
CA SER A 435 -9.60 -20.36 18.20
C SER A 435 -8.86 -19.02 18.10
N ASN A 436 -8.11 -18.61 19.12
CA ASN A 436 -7.27 -17.41 19.06
C ASN A 436 -5.77 -17.71 18.97
N GLN A 437 -5.37 -18.98 18.86
CA GLN A 437 -3.96 -19.33 18.75
C GLN A 437 -3.62 -19.51 17.27
N LEU A 438 -2.59 -18.80 16.84
CA LEU A 438 -2.03 -18.90 15.50
C LEU A 438 -0.69 -19.63 15.59
N PHE A 439 -0.22 -20.16 14.47
CA PHE A 439 1.10 -20.76 14.36
C PHE A 439 1.75 -20.37 13.03
N GLY A 440 2.51 -19.28 13.09
CA GLY A 440 3.17 -18.70 11.92
C GLY A 440 2.15 -18.15 10.91
N PRO A 441 1.33 -17.14 11.25
CA PRO A 441 0.43 -16.54 10.27
C PRO A 441 1.25 -15.96 9.11
N HIS A 442 0.99 -16.39 7.87
CA HIS A 442 1.75 -15.92 6.70
C HIS A 442 1.05 -14.81 5.92
N ASP A 443 -0.27 -14.76 5.96
CA ASP A 443 -1.03 -13.79 5.18
C ASP A 443 -2.31 -13.33 5.88
N LEU A 444 -2.77 -12.14 5.52
CA LEU A 444 -3.93 -11.44 6.06
C LEU A 444 -4.78 -10.89 4.92
N SER A 445 -6.10 -10.99 5.04
CA SER A 445 -7.03 -10.38 4.10
C SER A 445 -8.30 -9.92 4.80
N PHE A 446 -8.91 -8.85 4.31
CA PHE A 446 -10.21 -8.39 4.77
C PHE A 446 -11.29 -8.75 3.75
N ASP A 447 -12.48 -9.13 4.23
CA ASP A 447 -13.69 -9.08 3.39
C ASP A 447 -14.34 -7.69 3.43
N ASP A 448 -15.33 -7.47 2.54
CA ASP A 448 -16.04 -6.19 2.42
C ASP A 448 -16.79 -5.79 3.71
N GLU A 449 -16.96 -6.71 4.67
CA GLU A 449 -17.57 -6.45 5.99
C GLU A 449 -16.54 -6.11 7.06
N GLY A 450 -15.24 -6.13 6.72
CA GLY A 450 -14.15 -5.89 7.65
C GLY A 450 -13.77 -7.10 8.50
N ASN A 451 -14.24 -8.31 8.18
CA ASN A 451 -13.76 -9.52 8.88
C ASN A 451 -12.32 -9.83 8.45
N LEU A 452 -11.50 -10.24 9.41
CA LEU A 452 -10.10 -10.58 9.18
C LEU A 452 -9.95 -12.08 8.90
N TYR A 453 -9.29 -12.41 7.80
CA TYR A 453 -8.89 -13.77 7.45
C TYR A 453 -7.38 -13.90 7.57
N VAL A 454 -6.93 -15.01 8.14
CA VAL A 454 -5.52 -15.27 8.41
C VAL A 454 -5.14 -16.63 7.84
N ALA A 455 -4.10 -16.67 7.01
CA ALA A 455 -3.46 -17.91 6.59
C ALA A 455 -2.58 -18.43 7.73
N ASP A 456 -3.12 -19.37 8.50
CA ASP A 456 -2.48 -19.96 9.68
C ASP A 456 -1.59 -21.13 9.23
N TYR A 457 -0.47 -20.78 8.61
CA TYR A 457 0.39 -21.64 7.78
C TYR A 457 0.75 -22.97 8.43
N SER A 458 1.32 -22.96 9.65
CA SER A 458 1.77 -24.18 10.32
C SER A 458 0.63 -25.02 10.90
N ASN A 459 -0.56 -24.42 11.08
CA ASN A 459 -1.77 -25.13 11.45
C ASN A 459 -2.57 -25.63 10.24
N HIS A 460 -2.13 -25.32 9.02
CA HIS A 460 -2.69 -25.81 7.77
C HIS A 460 -4.18 -25.47 7.61
N ARG A 461 -4.54 -24.23 7.93
CA ARG A 461 -5.93 -23.75 7.93
C ARG A 461 -6.00 -22.26 7.63
N ILE A 462 -7.19 -21.80 7.23
CA ILE A 462 -7.54 -20.39 7.16
C ILE A 462 -8.51 -20.06 8.29
N GLN A 463 -8.16 -19.08 9.11
CA GLN A 463 -8.96 -18.63 10.25
C GLN A 463 -9.69 -17.33 9.89
N LYS A 464 -10.99 -17.24 10.17
CA LYS A 464 -11.78 -16.02 10.06
C LYS A 464 -12.09 -15.48 11.45
N PHE A 465 -11.80 -14.21 11.67
CA PHE A 465 -12.17 -13.45 12.85
C PHE A 465 -13.27 -12.44 12.47
N GLU A 466 -14.39 -12.49 13.17
CA GLU A 466 -15.52 -11.62 12.89
C GLU A 466 -15.33 -10.25 13.54
N ILE A 467 -15.66 -9.18 12.81
CA ILE A 467 -15.58 -7.83 13.35
C ILE A 467 -16.63 -7.62 14.47
N ILE A 468 -16.26 -6.88 15.52
CA ILE A 468 -17.10 -6.40 16.61
C ILE A 468 -17.51 -4.98 16.20
N LEU A 469 -18.76 -4.85 15.75
CA LEU A 469 -19.37 -3.58 15.34
C LEU A 469 -19.75 -2.72 16.54
#